data_AF-A0A7S0X9K5-F1
#
_entry.id   AF-A0A7S0X9K5-F1
#
_cell.length_a   1.000
_cell.length_b   1.000
_cell.length_c   1.000
_cell.angle_alpha   90.00
_cell.angle_beta   90.00
_cell.angle_gamma   90.00
#
_symmetry.space_group_name_H-M   'P 1'
#
loop_
_entity.id
_entity.type
_entity.pdbx_description
1 polymer ?
#
loop_
_entity_poly.entity_id
_entity_poly.type
_entity_poly.pdbx_seq_one_letter_code
_entity_poly.pdbx_strand_id
1 'polypeptide(L)'
;RSAMRPAAAADPEPVPKRPKRCPEARTLESQAFKDFIERLTNSTLDCDGGGKILRLKRFITSTAGPQVLNTVLEALKVNTKVEALYIQNFEEGFSDDQLVKLTEVLKLKRIWCLNVGENFRTTLTAWRTFAEELQHTAVSHMYASEHHFIGTDVKNQMKDAIRITRKANVIPHSLEVIMGCGNMWFNPKMPQWARDVKGGAAALAARQQAASSDSSMCALTGGVKGEPGGKGSGGG
;
A
#
# COMPACT_ATOMS: atom_id res chain seq x y z
N ARG A 1 -29.47 66.61 41.44
CA ARG A 1 -29.80 66.09 40.09
C ARG A 1 -28.88 64.90 39.83
N SER A 2 -29.32 63.69 40.17
CA SER A 2 -28.52 62.47 39.96
C SER A 2 -28.97 61.84 38.64
N ALA A 3 -28.06 61.73 37.68
CA ALA A 3 -28.33 61.18 36.36
C ALA A 3 -28.26 59.65 36.39
N MET A 4 -29.37 58.99 36.03
CA MET A 4 -29.44 57.55 35.79
C MET A 4 -28.57 57.17 34.59
N ARG A 5 -27.70 56.17 34.76
CA ARG A 5 -27.01 55.48 33.65
C ARG A 5 -27.96 54.49 32.97
N PRO A 6 -27.91 54.32 31.64
CA PRO A 6 -28.66 53.29 30.95
C PRO A 6 -28.00 51.91 31.13
N ALA A 7 -28.85 50.87 31.21
CA ALA A 7 -28.44 49.48 31.32
C ALA A 7 -27.79 48.99 30.02
N ALA A 8 -26.67 48.27 30.15
CA ALA A 8 -25.98 47.62 29.04
C ALA A 8 -26.86 46.51 28.44
N ALA A 9 -26.98 46.50 27.12
CA ALA A 9 -27.63 45.42 26.38
C ALA A 9 -26.82 44.12 26.55
N ALA A 10 -27.52 43.03 26.85
CA ALA A 10 -26.93 41.70 26.99
C ALA A 10 -26.36 41.21 25.65
N ASP A 11 -25.15 40.66 25.69
CA ASP A 11 -24.52 40.03 24.54
C ASP A 11 -25.33 38.81 24.05
N PRO A 12 -25.46 38.60 22.73
CA PRO A 12 -26.16 37.44 22.20
C PRO A 12 -25.40 36.15 22.53
N GLU A 13 -26.11 35.18 23.11
CA GLU A 13 -25.66 33.82 23.37
C GLU A 13 -24.98 33.19 22.13
N PRO A 14 -23.80 32.57 22.27
CA PRO A 14 -23.08 31.99 21.15
C PRO A 14 -23.86 30.80 20.57
N VAL A 15 -24.28 30.94 19.32
CA VAL A 15 -24.96 29.87 18.56
C VAL A 15 -24.05 28.63 18.54
N PRO A 16 -24.53 27.45 19.00
CA PRO A 16 -23.74 26.24 19.00
C PRO A 16 -23.40 25.84 17.56
N LYS A 17 -22.11 25.92 17.21
CA LYS A 17 -21.59 25.50 15.91
C LYS A 17 -21.91 24.01 15.73
N ARG A 18 -22.74 23.68 14.72
CA ARG A 18 -22.97 22.28 14.31
C ARG A 18 -21.61 21.61 14.06
N PRO A 19 -21.36 20.41 14.60
CA PRO A 19 -20.11 19.71 14.33
C PRO A 19 -19.99 19.48 12.83
N LYS A 20 -18.86 19.91 12.25
CA LYS A 20 -18.50 19.62 10.86
C LYS A 20 -18.45 18.10 10.71
N ARG A 21 -19.42 17.50 10.02
CA ARG A 21 -19.37 16.08 9.65
C ARG A 21 -18.10 15.87 8.84
N CYS A 22 -17.20 15.01 9.32
CA CYS A 22 -16.05 14.58 8.54
C CYS A 22 -16.57 13.81 7.32
N PRO A 23 -16.31 14.27 6.08
CA PRO A 23 -16.80 13.59 4.88
C PRO A 23 -16.35 12.12 4.80
N GLU A 24 -15.21 11.83 5.43
CA GLU A 24 -14.54 10.53 5.43
C GLU A 24 -15.09 9.55 6.47
N ALA A 25 -15.90 10.01 7.43
CA ALA A 25 -16.39 9.20 8.54
C ALA A 25 -17.13 7.95 8.04
N ARG A 26 -17.92 8.09 6.98
CA ARG A 26 -18.64 6.97 6.38
C ARG A 26 -17.72 5.86 5.87
N THR A 27 -16.61 6.21 5.24
CA THR A 27 -15.64 5.23 4.74
C THR A 27 -14.92 4.57 5.90
N LEU A 28 -14.43 5.37 6.86
CA LEU A 28 -13.72 4.89 8.04
C LEU A 28 -14.57 3.95 8.92
N GLU A 29 -15.87 4.21 9.01
CA GLU A 29 -16.81 3.41 9.81
C GLU A 29 -17.29 2.15 9.08
N SER A 30 -17.15 2.09 7.75
CA SER A 30 -17.65 0.98 6.95
C SER A 30 -16.93 -0.33 7.28
N GLN A 31 -17.70 -1.42 7.38
CA GLN A 31 -17.14 -2.74 7.70
C GLN A 31 -16.15 -3.20 6.63
N ALA A 32 -16.45 -2.97 5.35
CA ALA A 32 -15.56 -3.32 4.25
C ALA A 32 -14.18 -2.65 4.36
N PHE A 33 -14.12 -1.37 4.77
CA PHE A 33 -12.86 -0.68 4.96
C PHE A 33 -12.11 -1.20 6.20
N LYS A 34 -12.82 -1.45 7.31
CA LYS A 34 -12.23 -2.05 8.52
C LYS A 34 -11.62 -3.42 8.24
N ASP A 35 -12.35 -4.29 7.55
CA ASP A 35 -11.87 -5.62 7.15
C ASP A 35 -10.65 -5.51 6.22
N PHE A 36 -10.66 -4.54 5.29
CA PHE A 36 -9.51 -4.26 4.43
C PHE A 36 -8.29 -3.85 5.24
N ILE A 37 -8.43 -2.90 6.18
CA ILE A 37 -7.32 -2.43 7.02
C ILE A 37 -6.82 -3.54 7.93
N GLU A 38 -7.70 -4.35 8.52
CA GLU A 38 -7.32 -5.48 9.38
C GLU A 38 -6.49 -6.50 8.58
N ARG A 39 -6.97 -6.93 7.42
CA ARG A 39 -6.26 -7.88 6.55
C ARG A 39 -4.94 -7.32 6.02
N LEU A 40 -4.91 -6.02 5.70
CA LEU A 40 -3.69 -5.34 5.28
C LEU A 40 -2.67 -5.30 6.42
N THR A 41 -3.10 -4.93 7.63
CA THR A 41 -2.26 -4.90 8.84
C THR A 41 -1.69 -6.28 9.15
N ASN A 42 -2.52 -7.32 9.09
CA ASN A 42 -2.14 -8.70 9.39
C ASN A 42 -1.42 -9.41 8.22
N SER A 43 -1.16 -8.73 7.10
CA SER A 43 -0.54 -9.31 5.91
C SER A 43 -1.30 -10.52 5.32
N THR A 44 -2.60 -10.63 5.60
CA THR A 44 -3.50 -11.69 5.11
C THR A 44 -4.38 -11.24 3.94
N LEU A 45 -4.29 -9.97 3.53
CA LEU A 45 -5.02 -9.46 2.38
C LEU A 45 -4.62 -10.25 1.13
N ASP A 46 -5.61 -10.90 0.52
CA ASP A 46 -5.47 -11.59 -0.75
C ASP A 46 -5.82 -10.62 -1.89
N CYS A 47 -4.79 -10.02 -2.47
CA CYS A 47 -4.88 -9.11 -3.61
C CYS A 47 -3.97 -9.61 -4.73
N ASP A 48 -3.70 -8.78 -5.74
CA ASP A 48 -2.92 -9.19 -6.91
C ASP A 48 -1.54 -9.74 -6.53
N GLY A 49 -1.05 -10.71 -7.32
CA GLY A 49 0.23 -11.38 -7.04
C GLY A 49 0.23 -12.14 -5.71
N GLY A 50 -0.92 -12.66 -5.28
CA GLY A 50 -1.07 -13.40 -4.03
C GLY A 50 -0.92 -12.54 -2.78
N GLY A 51 -1.37 -11.28 -2.81
CA GLY A 51 -1.27 -10.32 -1.71
C GLY A 51 -0.06 -9.38 -1.75
N LYS A 52 0.76 -9.45 -2.81
CA LYS A 52 2.01 -8.67 -2.92
C LYS A 52 1.84 -7.35 -3.68
N ILE A 53 0.78 -7.21 -4.48
CA ILE A 53 0.53 -6.03 -5.32
C ILE A 53 -0.74 -5.31 -4.85
N LEU A 54 -0.55 -4.20 -4.15
CA LEU A 54 -1.64 -3.40 -3.60
C LEU A 54 -2.03 -2.27 -4.56
N ARG A 55 -3.20 -2.41 -5.20
CA ARG A 55 -3.84 -1.37 -5.99
C ARG A 55 -4.97 -0.71 -5.21
N LEU A 56 -4.72 0.46 -4.61
CA LEU A 56 -5.66 1.06 -3.67
C LEU A 56 -7.05 1.32 -4.26
N LYS A 57 -7.13 1.69 -5.54
CA LYS A 57 -8.41 1.91 -6.24
C LYS A 57 -9.33 0.67 -6.30
N ARG A 58 -8.86 -0.53 -5.96
CA ARG A 58 -9.70 -1.73 -5.82
C ARG A 58 -10.42 -1.82 -4.47
N PHE A 59 -9.96 -1.06 -3.47
CA PHE A 59 -10.42 -1.15 -2.08
C PHE A 59 -11.01 0.17 -1.56
N ILE A 60 -10.58 1.31 -2.11
CA ILE A 60 -11.05 2.65 -1.74
C ILE A 60 -11.27 3.50 -3.00
N THR A 61 -12.16 4.50 -2.92
CA THR A 61 -12.46 5.41 -4.04
C THR A 61 -11.35 6.43 -4.24
N SER A 62 -11.19 6.96 -5.46
CA SER A 62 -10.21 8.04 -5.73
C SER A 62 -10.50 9.35 -4.98
N THR A 63 -11.73 9.51 -4.50
CA THR A 63 -12.19 10.62 -3.63
C THR A 63 -11.96 10.33 -2.14
N ALA A 64 -11.21 9.28 -1.81
CA ALA A 64 -10.85 9.00 -0.43
C ALA A 64 -9.99 10.15 0.09
N GLY A 65 -10.39 10.71 1.24
CA GLY A 65 -9.68 11.82 1.85
C GLY A 65 -8.40 11.41 2.61
N PRO A 66 -7.69 12.40 3.18
CA PRO A 66 -6.39 12.18 3.80
C PRO A 66 -6.41 11.21 4.98
N GLN A 67 -7.49 11.16 5.78
CA GLN A 67 -7.58 10.26 6.93
C GLN A 67 -7.67 8.80 6.50
N VAL A 68 -8.41 8.53 5.42
CA VAL A 68 -8.51 7.18 4.84
C VAL A 68 -7.13 6.71 4.36
N LEU A 69 -6.40 7.56 3.63
CA LEU A 69 -5.04 7.23 3.19
C LEU A 69 -4.06 7.10 4.35
N ASN A 70 -4.17 7.94 5.38
CA ASN A 70 -3.35 7.82 6.58
C ASN A 70 -3.55 6.45 7.23
N THR A 71 -4.81 5.98 7.39
CA THR A 71 -5.07 4.65 7.96
C THR A 71 -4.43 3.54 7.13
N VAL A 72 -4.48 3.63 5.79
CA VAL A 72 -3.83 2.68 4.90
C VAL A 72 -2.30 2.70 5.05
N LEU A 73 -1.69 3.89 5.08
CA LEU A 73 -0.24 4.05 5.22
C LEU A 73 0.25 3.56 6.60
N GLU A 74 -0.50 3.80 7.67
CA GLU A 74 -0.18 3.25 8.99
C GLU A 74 -0.27 1.72 9.01
N ALA A 75 -1.28 1.11 8.36
CA ALA A 75 -1.34 -0.35 8.20
C ALA A 75 -0.15 -0.90 7.42
N LEU A 76 0.33 -0.18 6.40
CA LEU A 76 1.50 -0.57 5.62
C LEU A 76 2.82 -0.51 6.41
N LYS A 77 2.91 0.24 7.51
CA LYS A 77 4.11 0.26 8.36
C LYS A 77 4.39 -1.11 9.00
N VAL A 78 3.35 -1.88 9.31
CA VAL A 78 3.49 -3.22 9.90
C VAL A 78 3.28 -4.36 8.91
N ASN A 79 2.69 -4.09 7.75
CA ASN A 79 2.55 -5.08 6.68
C ASN A 79 3.93 -5.56 6.17
N THR A 80 4.11 -6.88 6.04
CA THR A 80 5.36 -7.52 5.62
C THR A 80 5.30 -8.18 4.25
N LYS A 81 4.15 -8.10 3.56
CA LYS A 81 3.84 -8.87 2.34
C LYS A 81 3.79 -8.02 1.07
N VAL A 82 3.39 -6.77 1.16
CA VAL A 82 3.23 -5.88 0.00
C VAL A 82 4.60 -5.46 -0.52
N GLU A 83 4.82 -5.73 -1.81
CA GLU A 83 6.06 -5.42 -2.54
C GLU A 83 5.84 -4.32 -3.60
N ALA A 84 4.61 -4.19 -4.10
CA ALA A 84 4.22 -3.18 -5.07
C ALA A 84 3.00 -2.38 -4.60
N LEU A 85 3.08 -1.05 -4.67
CA LEU A 85 2.02 -0.13 -4.26
C LEU A 85 1.60 0.79 -5.41
N TYR A 86 0.29 0.85 -5.67
CA TYR A 86 -0.33 1.80 -6.58
C TYR A 86 -1.26 2.72 -5.79
N ILE A 87 -0.79 3.94 -5.55
CA ILE A 87 -1.44 5.05 -4.84
C ILE A 87 -1.54 6.27 -5.76
N GLN A 88 -2.04 6.04 -6.97
CA GLN A 88 -2.18 7.06 -8.01
C GLN A 88 -3.58 7.67 -8.02
N ASN A 89 -3.69 8.94 -8.38
CA ASN A 89 -4.96 9.63 -8.61
C ASN A 89 -5.90 9.55 -7.38
N PHE A 90 -5.38 10.03 -6.26
CA PHE A 90 -6.08 10.30 -5.00
C PHE A 90 -5.96 11.78 -4.64
N GLU A 91 -6.31 12.68 -5.56
CA GLU A 91 -6.08 14.13 -5.41
C GLU A 91 -6.65 14.73 -4.12
N GLU A 92 -7.82 14.26 -3.66
CA GLU A 92 -8.44 14.77 -2.43
C GLU A 92 -7.74 14.28 -1.16
N GLY A 93 -7.12 13.11 -1.23
CA GLY A 93 -6.50 12.46 -0.09
C GLY A 93 -4.99 12.63 -0.01
N PHE A 94 -4.33 12.88 -1.13
CA PHE A 94 -2.87 12.82 -1.24
C PHE A 94 -2.26 14.22 -1.35
N SER A 95 -1.75 14.71 -0.22
CA SER A 95 -1.02 15.98 -0.08
C SER A 95 0.40 15.76 0.43
N ASP A 96 1.11 16.84 0.76
CA ASP A 96 2.48 16.81 1.28
C ASP A 96 2.63 15.86 2.49
N ASP A 97 1.67 15.89 3.42
CA ASP A 97 1.67 15.03 4.61
C ASP A 97 1.59 13.54 4.26
N GLN A 98 0.79 13.19 3.25
CA GLN A 98 0.67 11.80 2.79
C GLN A 98 1.92 11.35 2.04
N LEU A 99 2.58 12.25 1.32
CA LEU A 99 3.87 11.95 0.69
C LEU A 99 4.95 11.69 1.76
N VAL A 100 4.97 12.48 2.84
CA VAL A 100 5.88 12.24 3.98
C VAL A 100 5.61 10.87 4.62
N LYS A 101 4.36 10.56 4.93
CA LYS A 101 3.97 9.25 5.49
C LYS A 101 4.29 8.08 4.55
N LEU A 102 4.06 8.25 3.25
CA LEU A 102 4.47 7.27 2.25
C LEU A 102 5.99 7.06 2.29
N THR A 103 6.77 8.14 2.40
CA THR A 103 8.24 8.06 2.52
C THR A 103 8.67 7.22 3.73
N GLU A 104 8.03 7.43 4.89
CA GLU A 104 8.28 6.61 6.09
C GLU A 104 8.04 5.12 5.84
N VAL A 105 6.93 4.77 5.17
CA VAL A 105 6.61 3.39 4.80
C VAL A 105 7.67 2.81 3.84
N LEU A 106 8.11 3.57 2.84
CA LEU A 106 9.09 3.11 1.85
C LEU A 106 10.49 2.92 2.45
N LYS A 107 10.86 3.69 3.47
CA LYS A 107 12.10 3.52 4.24
C LYS A 107 12.18 2.19 4.99
N LEU A 108 11.06 1.49 5.17
CA LEU A 108 11.04 0.12 5.70
C LEU A 108 11.54 -0.93 4.70
N LYS A 109 11.79 -0.53 3.44
CA LYS A 109 12.42 -1.35 2.39
C LYS A 109 11.68 -2.63 2.00
N ARG A 110 10.35 -2.63 2.16
CA ARG A 110 9.48 -3.76 1.75
C ARG A 110 8.87 -3.56 0.37
N ILE A 111 8.54 -2.31 0.04
CA ILE A 111 7.95 -1.93 -1.24
C ILE A 111 9.07 -1.45 -2.17
N TRP A 112 9.27 -2.16 -3.28
CA TRP A 112 10.29 -1.84 -4.28
C TRP A 112 9.69 -1.35 -5.60
N CYS A 113 8.39 -1.57 -5.82
CA CYS A 113 7.65 -1.07 -6.97
C CYS A 113 6.58 -0.05 -6.55
N LEU A 114 6.60 1.16 -7.10
CA LEU A 114 5.72 2.25 -6.66
C LEU A 114 5.10 3.00 -7.85
N ASN A 115 3.78 3.10 -7.87
CA ASN A 115 3.07 4.07 -8.71
C ASN A 115 2.37 5.10 -7.80
N VAL A 116 2.83 6.34 -7.88
CA VAL A 116 2.32 7.50 -7.11
C VAL A 116 2.05 8.68 -8.06
N GLY A 117 1.61 8.39 -9.29
CA GLY A 117 1.29 9.42 -10.27
C GLY A 117 -0.05 10.11 -10.03
N GLU A 118 -0.24 11.26 -10.67
CA GLU A 118 -1.52 11.96 -10.78
C GLU A 118 -2.08 12.42 -9.41
N ASN A 119 -1.21 12.85 -8.50
CA ASN A 119 -1.59 13.38 -7.19
C ASN A 119 -1.24 14.87 -7.12
N PHE A 120 -2.07 15.71 -7.74
CA PHE A 120 -1.71 17.10 -8.07
C PHE A 120 -1.74 18.12 -6.92
N ARG A 121 -2.09 17.69 -5.70
CA ARG A 121 -2.13 18.56 -4.52
C ARG A 121 -0.81 18.61 -3.75
N THR A 122 0.17 17.80 -4.14
CA THR A 122 1.49 17.80 -3.52
C THR A 122 2.37 18.89 -4.13
N THR A 123 3.02 19.67 -3.26
CA THR A 123 3.88 20.78 -3.65
C THR A 123 5.20 20.31 -4.26
N LEU A 124 5.81 21.15 -5.10
CA LEU A 124 7.14 20.89 -5.65
C LEU A 124 8.20 20.68 -4.56
N THR A 125 8.08 21.41 -3.44
CA THR A 125 8.99 21.29 -2.29
C THR A 125 8.92 19.89 -1.68
N ALA A 126 7.72 19.38 -1.42
CA ALA A 126 7.53 18.03 -0.89
C ALA A 126 8.07 16.96 -1.86
N TRP A 127 7.88 17.14 -3.17
CA TRP A 127 8.45 16.25 -4.18
C TRP A 127 9.98 16.26 -4.23
N ARG A 128 10.62 17.42 -4.01
CA ARG A 128 12.09 17.51 -3.90
C ARG A 128 12.60 16.74 -2.69
N THR A 129 11.98 16.93 -1.53
CA THR A 129 12.31 16.18 -0.31
C THR A 129 12.11 14.68 -0.52
N PHE A 130 11.01 14.26 -1.15
CA PHE A 130 10.79 12.87 -1.50
C PHE A 130 11.89 12.30 -2.41
N ALA A 131 12.32 13.07 -3.42
CA ALA A 131 13.38 12.65 -4.34
C ALA A 131 14.73 12.42 -3.64
N GLU A 132 15.08 13.27 -2.67
CA GLU A 132 16.29 13.12 -1.84
C GLU A 132 16.21 11.88 -0.95
N GLU A 133 15.02 11.58 -0.43
CA GLU A 133 14.79 10.46 0.48
C GLU A 133 14.72 9.09 -0.20
N LEU A 134 14.44 9.05 -1.51
CA LEU A 134 14.33 7.79 -2.28
C LEU A 134 15.56 6.89 -2.15
N GLN A 135 16.76 7.45 -2.03
CA GLN A 135 18.01 6.69 -1.86
C GLN A 135 18.04 5.82 -0.59
N HIS A 136 17.20 6.14 0.40
CA HIS A 136 17.09 5.39 1.65
C HIS A 136 16.01 4.29 1.62
N THR A 137 15.32 4.14 0.48
CA THR A 137 14.22 3.18 0.30
C THR A 137 14.66 1.94 -0.52
N ALA A 138 13.74 1.00 -0.73
CA ALA A 138 13.91 -0.12 -1.66
C ALA A 138 13.38 0.18 -3.08
N VAL A 139 12.83 1.37 -3.33
CA VAL A 139 12.16 1.69 -4.59
C VAL A 139 13.17 1.63 -5.74
N SER A 140 12.91 0.72 -6.68
CA SER A 140 13.76 0.48 -7.86
C SER A 140 12.97 0.62 -9.17
N HIS A 141 11.65 0.47 -9.10
CA HIS A 141 10.73 0.58 -10.23
C HIS A 141 9.61 1.54 -9.84
N MET A 142 9.57 2.73 -10.45
CA MET A 142 8.66 3.79 -10.02
C MET A 142 7.97 4.46 -11.20
N TYR A 143 6.75 4.93 -10.97
CA TYR A 143 6.10 5.99 -11.73
C TYR A 143 5.64 7.11 -10.81
N ALA A 144 5.99 8.34 -11.17
CA ALA A 144 5.31 9.54 -10.73
C ALA A 144 5.01 10.39 -11.97
N SER A 145 3.91 11.14 -11.90
CA SER A 145 3.53 12.13 -12.90
C SER A 145 2.84 13.26 -12.18
N GLU A 146 3.36 14.45 -12.38
CA GLU A 146 2.89 15.64 -11.70
C GLU A 146 3.14 16.87 -12.59
N HIS A 147 2.18 17.79 -12.64
CA HIS A 147 2.32 19.00 -13.45
C HIS A 147 3.46 19.88 -12.96
N HIS A 148 3.69 19.90 -11.65
CA HIS A 148 4.79 20.62 -11.01
C HIS A 148 6.19 20.16 -11.45
N PHE A 149 6.34 18.99 -12.10
CA PHE A 149 7.65 18.53 -12.58
C PHE A 149 8.11 19.27 -13.84
N ILE A 150 7.19 19.87 -14.60
CA ILE A 150 7.50 20.53 -15.87
C ILE A 150 8.47 21.69 -15.63
N GLY A 151 9.58 21.71 -16.36
CA GLY A 151 10.63 22.74 -16.23
C GLY A 151 11.55 22.55 -15.01
N THR A 152 11.46 21.42 -14.31
CA THR A 152 12.31 21.09 -13.14
C THR A 152 13.14 19.83 -13.38
N ASP A 153 14.11 19.59 -12.51
CA ASP A 153 14.98 18.41 -12.52
C ASP A 153 14.49 17.26 -11.63
N VAL A 154 13.42 17.47 -10.85
CA VAL A 154 12.93 16.52 -9.82
C VAL A 154 12.65 15.13 -10.40
N LYS A 155 12.06 15.04 -11.59
CA LYS A 155 11.84 13.76 -12.28
C LYS A 155 13.14 13.02 -12.59
N ASN A 156 14.18 13.75 -12.99
CA ASN A 156 15.48 13.17 -13.28
C ASN A 156 16.20 12.76 -11.99
N GLN A 157 16.15 13.59 -10.95
CA GLN A 157 16.66 13.26 -9.61
C GLN A 157 16.06 11.94 -9.08
N MET A 158 14.74 11.79 -9.14
CA MET A 158 14.07 10.54 -8.74
C MET A 158 14.51 9.35 -9.59
N LYS A 159 14.61 9.51 -10.92
CA LYS A 159 15.09 8.45 -11.83
C LYS A 159 16.52 8.02 -11.52
N ASP A 160 17.37 8.97 -11.17
CA ASP A 160 18.78 8.70 -10.83
C ASP A 160 18.87 7.97 -9.49
N ALA A 161 18.11 8.39 -8.48
CA ALA A 161 18.02 7.71 -7.19
C ALA A 161 17.59 6.24 -7.34
N ILE A 162 16.46 5.97 -8.01
CA ILE A 162 15.97 4.59 -8.17
C ILE A 162 16.88 3.74 -9.07
N ARG A 163 17.68 4.36 -9.95
CA ARG A 163 18.65 3.63 -10.79
C ARG A 163 19.77 3.04 -9.93
N ILE A 164 20.19 3.72 -8.88
CA ILE A 164 21.19 3.23 -7.92
C ILE A 164 20.63 2.00 -7.19
N THR A 165 19.43 2.11 -6.61
CA THR A 165 18.76 1.00 -5.92
C THR A 165 18.55 -0.20 -6.84
N ARG A 166 18.13 0.04 -8.10
CA ARG A 166 17.94 -1.02 -9.10
C ARG A 166 19.24 -1.74 -9.47
N LYS A 167 20.36 -1.02 -9.56
CA LYS A 167 21.68 -1.63 -9.84
C LYS A 167 22.20 -2.43 -8.67
N ALA A 168 21.95 -1.97 -7.44
CA ALA A 168 22.38 -2.67 -6.23
C ALA A 168 21.69 -4.04 -6.08
N ASN A 169 20.50 -4.22 -6.65
CA ASN A 169 19.77 -5.49 -6.75
C ASN A 169 19.71 -6.28 -5.43
N VAL A 170 19.60 -5.54 -4.32
CA VAL A 170 19.75 -6.08 -2.96
C VAL A 170 18.58 -6.98 -2.57
N ILE A 171 17.42 -6.82 -3.22
CA ILE A 171 16.18 -7.52 -2.88
C ILE A 171 15.78 -8.43 -4.04
N PRO A 172 15.68 -9.75 -3.82
CA PRO A 172 15.05 -10.65 -4.78
C PRO A 172 13.60 -10.23 -5.04
N HIS A 173 13.28 -9.89 -6.29
CA HIS A 173 11.92 -9.50 -6.66
C HIS A 173 11.05 -10.73 -6.91
N SER A 174 9.87 -10.77 -6.29
CA SER A 174 8.89 -11.82 -6.53
C SER A 174 8.43 -11.85 -8.00
N LEU A 175 8.41 -13.04 -8.60
CA LEU A 175 8.02 -13.20 -10.01
C LEU A 175 6.58 -12.78 -10.26
N GLU A 176 5.69 -13.04 -9.29
CA GLU A 176 4.28 -12.63 -9.39
C GLU A 176 4.16 -11.10 -9.47
N VAL A 177 5.03 -10.39 -8.75
CA VAL A 177 5.09 -8.92 -8.75
C VAL A 177 5.67 -8.40 -10.06
N ILE A 178 6.74 -9.00 -10.57
CA ILE A 178 7.32 -8.66 -11.88
C ILE A 178 6.27 -8.80 -12.99
N MET A 179 5.48 -9.87 -12.97
CA MET A 179 4.45 -10.12 -13.97
C MET A 179 3.24 -9.18 -13.84
N GLY A 180 2.86 -8.83 -12.61
CA GLY A 180 1.67 -8.02 -12.34
C GLY A 180 1.94 -6.51 -12.35
N CYS A 181 3.20 -6.08 -12.42
CA CYS A 181 3.57 -4.66 -12.40
C CYS A 181 3.92 -4.10 -13.78
N GLY A 182 3.41 -2.89 -14.04
CA GLY A 182 3.62 -2.18 -15.29
C GLY A 182 3.42 -0.67 -15.12
N ASN A 183 3.53 0.07 -16.22
CA ASN A 183 3.40 1.54 -16.25
C ASN A 183 4.39 2.26 -15.33
N MET A 184 5.61 1.72 -15.19
CA MET A 184 6.72 2.32 -14.48
C MET A 184 7.68 3.01 -15.45
N TRP A 185 8.44 4.01 -15.00
CA TRP A 185 9.52 4.60 -15.80
C TRP A 185 10.55 3.54 -16.22
N PHE A 186 10.80 2.56 -15.35
CA PHE A 186 11.49 1.33 -15.67
C PHE A 186 10.56 0.18 -15.27
N ASN A 187 10.01 -0.54 -16.25
CA ASN A 187 9.19 -1.72 -15.96
C ASN A 187 10.07 -2.89 -15.54
N PRO A 188 9.67 -3.67 -14.52
CA PRO A 188 10.41 -4.86 -14.13
C PRO A 188 10.38 -5.87 -15.28
N LYS A 189 11.50 -6.57 -15.48
CA LYS A 189 11.64 -7.58 -16.52
C LYS A 189 11.85 -8.93 -15.88
N MET A 190 11.22 -9.95 -16.47
CA MET A 190 11.45 -11.33 -16.05
C MET A 190 12.94 -11.69 -16.16
N PRO A 191 13.50 -12.40 -15.17
CA PRO A 191 14.87 -12.89 -15.26
C PRO A 191 15.00 -13.84 -16.45
N GLN A 192 16.20 -13.93 -17.02
CA GLN A 192 16.45 -14.68 -18.27
C GLN A 192 15.98 -16.14 -18.15
N TRP A 193 16.35 -16.82 -17.06
CA TRP A 193 15.94 -18.20 -16.81
C TRP A 193 14.42 -18.40 -16.82
N ALA A 194 13.64 -17.43 -16.34
CA ALA A 194 12.18 -17.50 -16.30
C ALA A 194 11.54 -17.23 -17.67
N ARG A 195 12.20 -16.41 -18.51
CA ARG A 195 11.81 -16.19 -19.91
C ARG A 195 12.07 -17.41 -20.78
N ASP A 196 13.11 -18.16 -20.46
CA ASP A 196 13.54 -19.34 -21.22
C ASP A 196 12.72 -20.60 -20.90
N VAL A 197 11.83 -20.55 -19.89
CA VAL A 197 10.89 -21.64 -19.61
C VAL A 197 9.90 -21.79 -20.76
N LYS A 198 9.82 -23.00 -21.34
CA LYS A 198 8.88 -23.34 -22.42
C LYS A 198 7.44 -23.06 -21.98
N GLY A 199 6.75 -22.14 -22.66
CA GLY A 199 5.42 -21.63 -22.27
C GLY A 199 5.43 -20.23 -21.61
N GLY A 200 6.61 -19.65 -21.39
CA GLY A 200 6.81 -18.26 -20.95
C GLY A 200 6.35 -17.98 -19.51
N ALA A 201 6.19 -16.70 -19.19
CA ALA A 201 5.82 -16.22 -17.86
C ALA A 201 4.47 -16.80 -17.37
N ALA A 202 3.49 -16.99 -18.27
CA ALA A 202 2.19 -17.55 -17.95
C ALA A 202 2.28 -19.01 -17.43
N ALA A 203 3.12 -19.84 -18.04
CA ALA A 203 3.34 -21.22 -17.60
C ALA A 203 4.03 -21.28 -16.23
N LEU A 204 4.90 -20.31 -15.94
CA LEU A 204 5.57 -20.20 -14.64
C LEU A 204 4.60 -19.77 -13.53
N ALA A 205 3.76 -18.77 -13.80
CA ALA A 205 2.73 -18.32 -12.87
C ALA A 205 1.73 -19.45 -12.56
N ALA A 206 1.30 -20.22 -13.57
CA ALA A 206 0.42 -21.36 -13.36
C ALA A 206 1.06 -22.43 -12.46
N ARG A 207 2.36 -22.72 -12.64
CA ARG A 207 3.11 -23.64 -11.77
C ARG A 207 3.25 -23.11 -10.34
N GLN A 208 3.53 -21.83 -10.17
CA GLN A 208 3.62 -21.22 -8.84
C GLN A 208 2.27 -21.20 -8.12
N GLN A 209 1.18 -20.88 -8.83
CA GLN A 209 -0.17 -20.92 -8.30
C GLN A 209 -0.61 -22.34 -7.92
N ALA A 210 -0.26 -23.35 -8.73
CA ALA A 210 -0.51 -24.76 -8.39
C ALA A 210 0.26 -25.19 -7.12
N ALA A 211 1.54 -24.84 -7.03
CA ALA A 211 2.38 -25.18 -5.86
C ALA A 211 1.92 -24.47 -4.57
N SER A 212 1.43 -23.24 -4.66
CA SER A 212 0.86 -22.53 -3.50
C SER A 212 -0.50 -23.09 -3.08
N SER A 213 -1.33 -23.57 -4.03
CA SER A 213 -2.58 -24.27 -3.70
C SER A 213 -2.34 -25.63 -3.04
N ASP A 214 -1.34 -26.40 -3.48
CA ASP A 214 -1.01 -27.70 -2.86
C ASP A 214 -0.49 -27.56 -1.42
N SER A 215 0.23 -26.47 -1.13
CA SER A 215 0.69 -26.17 0.24
C SER A 215 -0.47 -25.83 1.19
N SER A 216 -1.59 -25.30 0.67
CA SER A 216 -2.80 -25.03 1.47
C SER A 216 -3.61 -26.30 1.77
N MET A 217 -3.44 -27.37 0.99
CA MET A 217 -4.08 -28.68 1.21
C MET A 217 -3.35 -29.55 2.25
N CYS A 218 -2.04 -29.37 2.45
CA CYS A 218 -1.30 -30.10 3.49
C CYS A 218 -1.61 -29.61 4.92
N ALA A 219 -2.23 -28.43 5.10
CA ALA A 219 -2.62 -27.94 6.42
C ALA A 219 -3.96 -28.52 6.94
N LEU A 220 -4.72 -29.25 6.10
CA LEU A 220 -6.08 -29.71 6.41
C LEU A 220 -6.20 -31.21 6.73
N THR A 221 -5.12 -32.00 6.65
CA THR A 221 -5.16 -33.46 6.87
C THR A 221 -4.34 -33.95 8.07
N GLY A 222 -3.81 -33.06 8.91
CA GLY A 222 -3.11 -33.39 10.16
C GLY A 222 -4.04 -33.73 11.33
N GLY A 223 -5.08 -34.52 11.10
CA GLY A 223 -5.97 -35.05 12.14
C GLY A 223 -5.48 -36.40 12.68
N VAL A 224 -4.92 -36.36 13.88
CA VAL A 224 -4.61 -37.45 14.83
C VAL A 224 -5.18 -38.83 14.44
N LYS A 225 -4.30 -39.79 14.12
CA LYS A 225 -4.64 -41.23 14.17
C LYS A 225 -4.20 -41.76 15.53
N GLY A 226 -5.19 -41.94 16.40
CA GLY A 226 -5.01 -42.52 17.72
C GLY A 226 -4.44 -43.94 17.65
N GLU A 227 -3.63 -44.26 18.66
CA GLU A 227 -3.22 -45.61 19.01
C GLU A 227 -4.44 -46.51 19.29
N PRO A 228 -4.38 -47.80 18.94
CA PRO A 228 -5.19 -48.80 19.61
C PRO A 228 -4.30 -49.71 20.45
N GLY A 229 -4.44 -49.59 21.77
CA GLY A 229 -3.97 -50.59 22.71
C GLY A 229 -4.95 -51.78 22.80
N GLY A 230 -4.40 -52.99 22.83
CA GLY A 230 -4.78 -54.00 23.84
C GLY A 230 -5.76 -55.13 23.49
N LYS A 231 -5.18 -56.34 23.44
CA LYS A 231 -5.57 -57.63 24.08
C LYS A 231 -6.56 -58.63 23.43
N GLY A 232 -6.06 -59.88 23.38
CA GLY A 232 -6.77 -61.18 23.55
C GLY A 232 -7.31 -61.80 22.25
N SER A 233 -7.26 -63.11 21.97
CA SER A 233 -6.88 -64.33 22.69
C SER A 233 -6.96 -65.53 21.72
N GLY A 234 -6.11 -66.56 21.90
CA GLY A 234 -6.48 -67.98 21.76
C GLY A 234 -6.28 -68.70 20.40
N GLY A 235 -5.54 -69.81 20.43
CA GLY A 235 -5.76 -70.98 19.56
C GLY A 235 -4.51 -71.52 18.85
N GLY A 236 -3.89 -72.57 19.42
CA GLY A 236 -2.80 -73.34 18.83
C GLY A 236 -1.85 -73.90 19.88
#